data_AF-A0A2G2CXB1-F1
#
_entry.id   AF-A0A2G2CXB1-F1
#
_cell.length_a   1.000
_cell.length_b   1.000
_cell.length_c   1.000
_cell.angle_alpha   90.00
_cell.angle_beta   90.00
_cell.angle_gamma   90.00
#
_symmetry.space_group_name_H-M   'P 1'
#
loop_
_entity.id
_entity.type
_entity.pdbx_description
1 polymer ?
#
loop_
_entity_poly.entity_id
_entity_poly.type
_entity_poly.pdbx_seq_one_letter_code
_entity_poly.pdbx_strand_id
1 'polypeptide(L)' 'MYRFPFSEAPAAGEMTEIAPGIRWLRFPLPYRLDHVNIYLIEDGDGWCVVDAGIHDERTVDLWKTVLAGPLSGSLGEPV' A
#
# COMPACT_ATOMS: atom_id res chain seq x y z
N MET A 1 -1.44 28.00 0.19
CA MET A 1 -2.07 27.32 -0.96
C MET A 1 -1.63 25.87 -0.91
N TYR A 2 -2.56 24.91 -0.87
CA TYR A 2 -2.21 23.49 -0.84
C TYR A 2 -2.05 22.96 -2.26
N ARG A 3 -1.03 22.13 -2.50
CA ARG A 3 -0.80 21.45 -3.77
C ARG A 3 -0.94 19.95 -3.52
N PHE A 4 -1.70 19.28 -4.37
CA PHE A 4 -1.78 17.83 -4.42
C PHE A 4 -0.84 17.35 -5.53
N PRO A 5 0.34 16.80 -5.18
CA PRO A 5 1.33 16.40 -6.19
C PRO A 5 0.89 15.20 -7.02
N PHE A 6 -0.06 14.41 -6.51
CA PHE A 6 -0.69 13.28 -7.20
C PHE A 6 -2.15 13.62 -7.48
N SER A 7 -2.55 13.51 -8.75
CA SER A 7 -3.92 13.80 -9.19
C SER A 7 -4.91 12.70 -8.85
N GLU A 8 -4.43 11.46 -8.73
CA GLU A 8 -5.24 10.28 -8.49
C GLU A 8 -4.61 9.40 -7.42
N ALA A 9 -5.46 8.62 -6.75
CA ALA A 9 -5.03 7.59 -5.83
C ALA A 9 -4.82 6.26 -6.55
N PRO A 10 -3.96 5.36 -6.01
CA PRO A 10 -3.82 4.02 -6.51
C PRO A 10 -5.19 3.32 -6.54
N ALA A 11 -5.42 2.51 -7.57
CA ALA A 11 -6.54 1.59 -7.57
C ALA A 11 -6.36 0.55 -6.44
N ALA A 12 -7.46 -0.09 -6.04
CA ALA A 12 -7.41 -1.10 -4.98
C ALA A 12 -6.50 -2.27 -5.39
N GLY A 13 -5.46 -2.53 -4.59
CA GLY A 13 -4.46 -3.57 -4.86
C GLY A 13 -3.27 -3.11 -5.70
N GLU A 14 -3.27 -1.86 -6.19
CA GLU A 14 -2.12 -1.25 -6.87
C GLU A 14 -1.28 -0.39 -5.91
N MET A 15 0.01 -0.26 -6.22
CA MET A 15 0.97 0.55 -5.46
C MET A 15 1.56 1.65 -6.34
N THR A 16 1.65 2.87 -5.80
CA THR A 16 2.29 4.00 -6.47
C THR A 16 3.47 4.50 -5.64
N GLU A 17 4.65 4.69 -6.26
CA GLU A 17 5.77 5.37 -5.61
C GLU A 17 5.47 6.86 -5.44
N ILE A 18 5.48 7.34 -4.19
CA ILE A 18 5.19 8.73 -3.87
C ILE A 18 6.42 9.50 -3.36
N ALA A 19 7.46 8.78 -2.98
CA ALA A 19 8.80 9.27 -2.67
C ALA A 19 9.78 8.10 -2.78
N PRO A 20 11.10 8.34 -2.92
CA PRO A 20 12.08 7.25 -2.94
C PRO A 20 11.90 6.31 -1.74
N GLY A 21 11.68 5.03 -2.02
CA GLY A 21 11.47 3.99 -1.02
C GLY A 21 10.15 4.08 -0.24
N ILE A 22 9.19 4.89 -0.68
CA ILE A 22 7.86 5.01 -0.07
C ILE A 22 6.80 4.78 -1.13
N ARG A 23 5.98 3.74 -0.91
CA ARG A 23 4.86 3.38 -1.77
C ARG A 23 3.54 3.66 -1.06
N TRP A 24 2.57 4.13 -1.82
CA TRP A 24 1.19 4.35 -1.41
C TRP A 24 0.31 3.22 -1.96
N LEU A 25 -0.46 2.61 -1.08
CA LEU A 25 -1.53 1.66 -1.34
C LEU A 25 -2.84 2.22 -0.76
N ARG A 26 -4.00 1.87 -1.34
CA ARG A 26 -5.29 2.34 -0.83
C ARG A 26 -6.31 1.22 -0.79
N PHE A 27 -6.89 0.98 0.38
CA PHE A 27 -7.91 -0.03 0.58
C PHE A 27 -9.28 0.58 0.86
N PRO A 28 -10.36 -0.03 0.35
CA PRO A 28 -11.73 0.43 0.57
C PRO A 28 -12.20 0.09 1.99
N LEU A 29 -13.12 0.90 2.51
CA LEU A 29 -13.80 0.69 3.79
C LEU A 29 -15.33 0.74 3.61
N PRO A 30 -16.10 -0.08 4.37
CA PRO A 30 -17.56 -0.10 4.30
C PRO A 30 -18.21 1.02 5.16
N TYR A 31 -17.61 2.20 5.19
CA TYR A 31 -18.08 3.35 6.00
C TYR A 31 -18.21 4.62 5.16
N ARG A 32 -18.70 5.72 5.76
CA ARG A 32 -18.76 7.03 5.09
C ARG A 32 -17.36 7.55 4.70
N LEU A 33 -16.37 7.33 5.57
CA LEU A 33 -14.97 7.38 5.17
C LEU A 33 -14.67 6.05 4.48
N ASP A 34 -14.67 6.08 3.15
CA ASP A 34 -14.79 4.90 2.29
C ASP A 34 -13.45 4.23 1.95
N HIS A 35 -12.35 4.68 2.57
CA HIS A 35 -11.02 4.14 2.35
C HIS A 35 -10.03 4.45 3.47
N VAL A 36 -8.93 3.71 3.47
CA VAL A 36 -7.70 4.03 4.20
C VAL A 36 -6.52 4.05 3.23
N ASN A 37 -5.56 4.94 3.49
CA ASN A 37 -4.27 4.93 2.81
C ASN A 37 -3.29 4.09 3.65
N ILE A 38 -2.58 3.21 2.99
CA ILE A 38 -1.55 2.35 3.55
C ILE A 38 -0.23 2.77 2.93
N TYR A 39 0.81 2.84 3.75
CA TYR A 39 2.15 3.19 3.28
C TYR A 39 3.10 2.03 3.50
N LEU A 40 3.92 1.76 2.48
CA LEU A 40 4.95 0.74 2.51
C LEU A 40 6.28 1.47 2.39
N ILE A 41 7.15 1.26 3.37
CA ILE A 41 8.45 1.90 3.47
C ILE A 41 9.49 0.79 3.31
N GLU A 42 10.43 0.97 2.38
CA GLU A 42 11.55 0.06 2.21
C GLU A 42 12.35 -0.02 3.51
N ASP A 43 12.55 -1.23 4.02
CA ASP A 43 13.24 -1.48 5.29
C ASP A 43 14.06 -2.77 5.21
N GLY A 44 15.35 -2.60 4.92
CA GLY A 44 16.27 -3.72 4.63
C GLY A 44 15.77 -4.57 3.46
N ASP A 45 15.72 -5.88 3.67
CA ASP A 45 15.26 -6.85 2.68
C ASP A 45 13.72 -6.91 2.59
N GLY A 46 12.99 -5.96 3.20
CA GLY A 46 11.54 -6.02 3.31
C GLY A 46 10.87 -4.65 3.34
N TRP A 47 9.70 -4.64 3.98
CA TRP A 47 8.82 -3.49 4.02
C TRP A 47 8.30 -3.27 5.44
N CYS A 48 8.41 -2.04 5.93
CA CYS A 48 7.63 -1.56 7.04
C CYS A 48 6.25 -1.10 6.52
N VAL A 49 5.19 -1.66 7.08
CA VAL A 49 3.79 -1.35 6.70
C VAL A 49 3.17 -0.42 7.74
N VAL A 50 2.62 0.70 7.28
CA VAL A 50 1.84 1.64 8.11
C VAL A 50 0.37 1.53 7.73
N ASP A 51 -0.46 1.19 8.72
CA ASP A 51 -1.87 0.79 8.59
C ASP A 51 -2.13 -0.52 7.82
N ALA A 52 -3.30 -1.11 8.03
CA ALA A 52 -3.66 -2.40 7.42
C ALA A 52 -5.10 -2.50 6.89
N GLY A 53 -5.94 -1.48 7.10
CA GLY A 53 -7.39 -1.58 6.89
C GLY A 53 -8.12 -2.29 8.02
N ILE A 54 -9.38 -2.65 7.76
CA ILE A 54 -10.20 -3.40 8.71
C ILE A 54 -10.17 -4.89 8.39
N HIS A 55 -10.51 -5.72 9.37
CA HIS A 55 -10.57 -7.15 9.15
C HIS A 55 -11.91 -7.56 8.52
N ASP A 56 -11.96 -7.56 7.20
CA ASP A 56 -13.02 -8.15 6.38
C ASP A 56 -12.45 -9.02 5.24
N GLU A 57 -13.30 -9.83 4.60
CA GLU A 57 -12.88 -10.74 3.53
C GLU A 57 -12.23 -9.99 2.36
N ARG A 58 -12.79 -8.83 1.99
CA ARG A 58 -12.30 -8.00 0.89
C ARG A 58 -10.89 -7.49 1.15
N THR A 59 -10.61 -7.02 2.36
CA THR A 59 -9.29 -6.51 2.78
C THR A 59 -8.28 -7.64 2.82
N VAL A 60 -8.67 -8.82 3.32
CA VAL A 60 -7.80 -10.01 3.31
C VAL A 60 -7.43 -10.42 1.88
N ASP A 61 -8.39 -10.43 0.96
CA ASP A 61 -8.12 -10.81 -0.43
C ASP A 61 -7.25 -9.78 -1.15
N LEU A 62 -7.46 -8.48 -0.90
CA LEU A 62 -6.57 -7.44 -1.41
C LEU A 62 -5.15 -7.59 -0.88
N TRP A 63 -4.97 -7.89 0.42
CA TRP A 63 -3.65 -8.18 0.97
C TRP A 63 -2.99 -9.39 0.31
N LYS A 64 -3.73 -10.49 0.07
CA LYS A 64 -3.20 -11.64 -0.67
C LYS A 64 -2.74 -11.24 -2.07
N THR A 65 -3.51 -10.41 -2.79
CA THR A 65 -3.11 -9.89 -4.11
C THR A 65 -1.83 -9.06 -4.03
N VAL A 66 -1.73 -8.16 -3.06
CA VAL A 66 -0.55 -7.30 -2.88
C VAL A 66 0.69 -8.14 -2.54
N LEU A 67 0.56 -9.11 -1.62
CA LEU A 67 1.63 -10.03 -1.21
C LEU A 67 2.08 -10.96 -2.34
N ALA A 68 1.14 -11.45 -3.17
CA ALA A 68 1.45 -12.31 -4.31
C ALA A 68 2.01 -11.54 -5.52
N GLY A 69 1.77 -10.23 -5.58
CA GLY A 69 2.18 -9.37 -6.70
C GLY A 69 3.25 -8.37 -6.28
N PRO A 70 2.91 -7.06 -6.14
CA PRO A 70 3.88 -5.98 -5.89
C PRO A 70 4.87 -6.18 -4.74
N LEU A 71 4.51 -6.96 -3.71
CA LEU A 71 5.38 -7.24 -2.55
C LEU A 71 6.10 -8.60 -2.61
N SER A 72 5.93 -9.38 -3.69
CA SER A 72 6.50 -10.73 -3.80
C SER A 72 8.03 -10.79 -3.94
N GLY A 73 8.69 -9.65 -4.11
CA GLY A 73 10.15 -9.53 -4.10
C GLY A 73 10.62 -8.71 -2.90
N SER A 74 11.34 -9.35 -1.98
CA SER A 74 12.26 -8.66 -1.06
C SER A 74 13.26 -7.82 -1.87
N LEU A 75 13.61 -6.63 -1.40
CA LEU A 75 14.56 -5.73 -2.05
C LEU A 75 15.99 -6.30 -1.89
N GLY A 76 16.36 -7.25 -2.75
CA GLY A 76 17.74 -7.74 -2.87
C GLY A 76 18.13 -8.86 -1.90
N GLU A 77 19.19 -9.56 -2.27
CA GLU A 77 19.86 -10.59 -1.47
C GLU A 77 20.58 -9.96 -0.26
N PRO A 78 20.68 -10.66 0.88
CA PRO A 78 21.41 -10.16 2.04
C PRO A 78 22.90 -10.02 1.70
N VAL A 79 23.49 -8.88 2.04
CA VAL A 79 24.95 -8.67 2.00
C VAL A 79 25.59 -9.30 3.23
#